data_AF-A0A6M0HNM5-F1
#
_entry.id   AF-A0A6M0HNM5-F1
#
_cell.length_a   1.000
_cell.length_b   1.000
_cell.length_c   1.000
_cell.angle_alpha   90.00
_cell.angle_beta   90.00
_cell.angle_gamma   90.00
#
_symmetry.space_group_name_H-M   'P 1'
#
loop_
_entity.id
_entity.type
_entity.pdbx_description
1 polymer ?
#
loop_
_entity_poly.entity_id
_entity_poly.type
_entity_poly.pdbx_seq_one_letter_code
_entity_poly.pdbx_strand_id
1 'polypeptide(L)' 'MGSMITGAAGGADIHICATPLPIPPHGPGVVVNGSQTVLINTLAACRAGDTIVEALGPPNVIVMGLPTVIIGG' A
#
# COMPACT_ATOMS: atom_id res chain seq x y z
N MET A 1 5.69 -11.50 -10.98
CA MET A 1 5.38 -10.09 -10.64
C MET A 1 5.03 -9.92 -9.16
N GLY A 2 4.12 -10.70 -8.59
CA GLY A 2 3.75 -10.55 -7.18
C GLY A 2 4.93 -10.64 -6.19
N SER A 3 5.80 -11.65 -6.32
CA SER A 3 7.01 -11.78 -5.49
C SER A 3 8.01 -10.63 -5.67
N MET A 4 8.03 -9.99 -6.85
CA MET A 4 8.90 -8.84 -7.13
C MET A 4 8.39 -7.58 -6.43
N ILE A 5 7.08 -7.32 -6.41
CA ILE A 5 6.50 -6.18 -5.68
C ILE A 5 6.73 -6.33 -4.17
N THR A 6 6.48 -7.51 -3.61
CA THR A 6 6.71 -7.76 -2.18
C THR A 6 8.20 -7.60 -1.81
N GLY A 7 9.12 -8.05 -2.66
CA GLY A 7 10.56 -7.87 -2.43
C GLY A 7 11.02 -6.42 -2.63
N ALA A 8 10.48 -5.71 -3.63
CA ALA A 8 10.85 -4.35 -3.97
C ALA A 8 10.22 -3.28 -3.05
N ALA A 9 9.21 -3.64 -2.25
CA ALA A 9 8.58 -2.72 -1.30
C ALA A 9 9.56 -2.15 -0.28
N GLY A 10 10.72 -2.79 -0.06
CA GLY A 10 11.77 -2.24 0.81
C GLY A 10 11.32 -2.06 2.26
N GLY A 11 10.34 -2.86 2.70
CA GLY A 11 9.72 -2.77 4.02
C GLY A 11 8.50 -1.85 4.11
N ALA A 12 8.15 -1.11 3.05
CA ALA A 12 6.90 -0.36 3.00
C ALA A 12 5.68 -1.29 3.08
N ASP A 13 4.55 -0.75 3.53
CA ASP A 13 3.33 -1.53 3.70
C ASP A 13 2.83 -2.09 2.36
N ILE A 14 2.41 -3.35 2.40
CA ILE A 14 1.87 -4.08 1.26
C ILE A 14 0.42 -4.49 1.51
N HIS A 15 -0.37 -4.51 0.44
CA HIS A 15 -1.74 -5.00 0.44
C HIS A 15 -1.89 -6.11 -0.59
N ILE A 16 -2.63 -7.17 -0.27
CA ILE A 16 -2.97 -8.22 -1.23
C ILE A 16 -4.37 -7.97 -1.78
N CYS A 17 -4.46 -7.66 -3.08
CA CYS A 17 -5.75 -7.50 -3.75
C CYS A 17 -6.15 -8.82 -4.41
N ALA A 18 -7.21 -9.42 -3.87
CA ALA A 18 -7.75 -10.69 -4.35
C ALA A 18 -8.72 -10.53 -5.53
N THR A 19 -8.96 -9.30 -6.01
CA THR A 19 -9.85 -9.03 -7.12
C THR A 19 -9.36 -9.77 -8.38
N PRO A 20 -10.22 -10.60 -9.01
CA PRO A 20 -9.87 -11.23 -10.26
C PRO A 20 -9.90 -10.22 -11.42
N LEU A 21 -8.77 -9.98 -12.08
CA LEU A 21 -8.74 -9.93 -13.54
C LEU A 21 -8.68 -11.39 -14.00
N PRO A 22 -9.16 -11.83 -15.19
CA PRO A 22 -9.18 -13.25 -15.52
C PRO A 22 -7.86 -13.92 -15.11
N ILE A 23 -7.92 -15.00 -14.32
CA ILE A 23 -6.81 -15.52 -13.47
C ILE A 23 -5.44 -15.25 -14.11
N PRO A 24 -4.50 -14.58 -13.40
CA PRO A 24 -4.41 -14.39 -11.94
C PRO A 24 -5.05 -13.10 -11.36
N PRO A 25 -5.32 -13.04 -10.04
CA PRO A 25 -5.83 -11.83 -9.36
C PRO A 25 -4.81 -10.68 -9.39
N HIS A 26 -5.26 -9.47 -9.06
CA HIS A 26 -4.44 -8.25 -9.03
C HIS A 26 -3.11 -8.41 -8.29
N GLY A 27 -3.13 -9.17 -7.19
CA GLY A 27 -1.94 -9.57 -6.46
C GLY A 27 -1.48 -8.51 -5.45
N PRO A 28 -0.20 -8.54 -5.04
CA PRO A 28 0.29 -7.61 -4.04
C PRO A 28 0.46 -6.22 -4.64
N GLY A 29 0.18 -5.20 -3.84
CA GLY A 29 0.49 -3.81 -4.11
C GLY A 29 1.24 -3.18 -2.96
N VAL A 30 1.90 -2.07 -3.25
CA VAL A 30 2.72 -1.31 -2.29
C VAL A 30 2.18 0.11 -2.16
N VAL A 31 2.22 0.67 -0.95
CA VAL A 31 1.88 2.08 -0.72
C VAL A 31 2.99 2.98 -1.24
N VAL A 32 2.66 3.96 -2.08
CA VAL A 32 3.67 4.78 -2.81
C VAL A 32 3.77 6.23 -2.36
N ASN A 33 2.84 6.71 -1.51
CA ASN A 33 2.75 8.12 -1.12
C ASN A 33 2.36 8.30 0.37
N GLY A 34 3.02 7.56 1.27
CA GLY A 34 2.87 7.73 2.72
C GLY A 34 3.22 9.14 3.24
N SER A 35 3.15 9.35 4.55
CA SER A 35 3.47 10.64 5.19
C SER A 35 4.88 11.13 4.87
N GLN A 36 5.02 12.45 4.65
CA GLN A 36 6.32 13.09 4.41
C GLN A 36 7.04 13.47 5.70
N THR A 37 6.35 13.44 6.84
CA THR A 37 6.85 13.98 8.12
C THR A 37 6.82 12.99 9.27
N VAL A 38 5.96 11.96 9.19
CA VAL A 38 5.85 10.94 10.22
C VAL A 38 6.44 9.64 9.70
N LEU A 39 7.50 9.19 10.37
CA LEU A 39 8.16 7.92 10.09
C LEU A 39 7.87 6.92 11.20
N ILE A 40 7.57 5.68 10.83
CA ILE A 40 7.47 4.53 11.73
C ILE A 40 8.53 3.53 11.29
N ASN A 41 9.45 3.17 12.19
CA ASN A 41 10.61 2.33 11.86
C ASN A 41 11.41 2.86 10.64
N THR A 42 11.59 4.18 10.56
CA THR A 42 12.33 4.85 9.45
C THR A 42 11.63 4.75 8.08
N LEU A 43 10.37 4.33 8.03
CA LEU A 43 9.56 4.30 6.81
C LEU A 43 8.39 5.28 6.92
N ALA A 44 7.97 5.85 5.78
CA ALA A 44 6.82 6.76 5.73
C ALA A 44 5.56 6.07 6.26
N ALA A 45 4.89 6.70 7.22
CA ALA A 45 3.68 6.13 7.81
C ALA A 45 2.50 6.20 6.84
N CYS A 46 1.81 5.07 6.64
CA CYS A 46 0.63 4.97 5.79
C CYS A 46 -0.64 5.48 6.47
N ARG A 47 -1.57 6.00 5.67
CA ARG A 47 -2.76 6.74 6.10
C ARG A 47 -3.95 6.44 5.20
N ALA A 48 -5.15 6.74 5.70
CA ALA A 48 -6.34 6.76 4.85
C ALA A 48 -6.14 7.75 3.70
N GLY A 49 -6.43 7.31 2.47
CA GLY A 49 -6.22 8.09 1.24
C GLY A 49 -4.89 7.85 0.54
N ASP A 50 -3.91 7.18 1.17
CA ASP A 50 -2.67 6.83 0.48
C ASP A 50 -2.95 5.77 -0.61
N THR A 51 -2.23 5.88 -1.71
CA THR A 51 -2.35 5.09 -2.94
C THR A 51 -1.55 3.81 -2.85
N ILE A 52 -2.19 2.71 -3.23
CA ILE A 52 -1.60 1.39 -3.38
C ILE A 52 -1.47 1.10 -4.87
N VAL A 53 -0.25 0.80 -5.33
CA VAL A 53 -0.02 0.34 -6.72
C VAL A 53 0.08 -1.17 -6.71
N GLU A 54 -0.88 -1.83 -7.34
CA GLU A 54 -1.01 -3.30 -7.42
C GLU A 54 -0.22 -3.88 -8.61
N ALA A 55 0.19 -5.15 -8.51
CA ALA A 55 1.01 -5.78 -9.55
C ALA A 55 0.32 -5.89 -10.91
N LEU A 56 -0.99 -6.15 -10.91
CA LEU A 56 -1.80 -6.35 -12.13
C LEU A 56 -3.11 -5.54 -12.14
N GLY A 57 -3.49 -4.96 -10.99
CA GLY A 57 -4.70 -4.18 -10.83
C GLY A 57 -4.51 -2.69 -11.07
N PRO A 58 -5.60 -1.92 -11.22
CA PRO A 58 -5.52 -0.46 -11.15
C PRO A 58 -5.08 0.00 -9.75
N PRO A 59 -4.64 1.26 -9.58
CA PRO A 59 -4.35 1.81 -8.27
C PRO A 59 -5.56 1.76 -7.34
N ASN A 60 -5.29 1.48 -6.07
CA ASN A 60 -6.28 1.43 -5.00
C ASN A 60 -5.93 2.45 -3.91
N VAL A 61 -6.82 2.64 -2.92
CA VAL A 61 -6.60 3.57 -1.81
C VAL A 61 -6.86 2.91 -0.47
N ILE A 62 -6.08 3.30 0.55
CA ILE A 62 -6.36 2.90 1.93
C ILE A 62 -7.66 3.58 2.36
N VAL A 63 -8.72 2.80 2.50
CA VAL A 63 -10.06 3.33 2.79
C VAL A 63 -10.22 3.80 4.24
N MET A 64 -9.49 3.20 5.18
CA MET A 64 -9.57 3.55 6.59
C MET A 64 -8.30 3.20 7.37
N GLY A 65 -7.97 4.04 8.35
CA GLY A 65 -7.00 3.75 9.41
C GLY A 65 -7.69 3.65 10.78
N LEU A 66 -6.92 3.75 11.86
CA LEU A 66 -7.45 3.82 13.23
C LEU A 66 -8.11 5.19 13.49
N PRO A 67 -9.43 5.30 13.76
CA PRO A 67 -10.13 6.59 13.80
C PRO A 67 -9.61 7.60 14.85
N THR A 68 -8.95 7.12 15.89
CA THR A 68 -8.40 7.96 16.98
C THR A 68 -6.95 8.38 16.73
N VAL A 69 -6.32 7.93 15.66
CA VAL A 69 -4.93 8.26 15.33
C VAL A 69 -4.90 8.96 13.98
N ILE A 70 -4.60 10.25 14.01
CA ILE A 70 -4.47 11.09 12.81
C ILE A 70 -2.99 11.37 12.58
N ILE A 71 -2.50 10.96 11.41
CA ILE A 71 -1.11 11.15 10.98
C ILE A 71 -1.06 12.35 10.04
N GLY A 72 -0.37 13.42 10.47
CA GLY A 72 -0.23 14.66 9.71
C GLY A 72 0.86 14.63 8.62
N GLY A 73 1.00 15.78 7.95
CA GLY A 73 2.00 16.08 6.92
C GLY A 73 1.89 15.20 5.69
#